data_AF-A0AA86RK99-F1
#
_entry.id   AF-A0AA86RK99-F1
#
_cell.length_a   1.000
_cell.length_b   1.000
_cell.length_c   1.000
_cell.angle_alpha   90.00
_cell.angle_beta   90.00
_cell.angle_gamma   90.00
#
_symmetry.space_group_name_H-M   'P 1'
#
loop_
_entity.id
_entity.type
_entity.pdbx_description
1 polymer ?
#
loop_
_entity_poly.entity_id
_entity_poly.type
_entity_poly.pdbx_seq_one_letter_code
_entity_poly.pdbx_strand_id
1 'polypeptide(L)' 'KEKSKCLWNDAKIGKRCSHCESRSTPQWRTGPLGPKTLCNACGVRYKSGRLFPEYRPAKSPTYDLKKHSNLHKEILRKR' A
#
# COMPACT_ATOMS: atom_id res chain seq x y z
N LYS A 1 -22.31 22.03 17.34
CA LYS A 1 -22.03 20.65 16.86
C LYS A 1 -21.11 20.74 15.64
N GLU A 2 -19.83 21.04 15.88
CA GLU A 2 -18.80 21.12 14.84
C GLU A 2 -18.42 19.71 14.40
N LYS A 3 -19.00 19.26 13.29
CA LYS A 3 -18.57 18.02 12.63
C LYS A 3 -17.23 18.30 11.97
N SER A 4 -16.16 17.86 12.62
CA SER A 4 -14.80 17.71 12.14
C SER A 4 -14.78 17.22 10.68
N LYS A 5 -14.71 18.16 9.73
CA LYS A 5 -14.29 17.85 8.38
C LYS A 5 -12.79 17.61 8.46
N CYS A 6 -12.40 16.36 8.68
CA CYS A 6 -11.05 15.90 8.34
C CYS A 6 -10.92 16.04 6.82
N LEU A 7 -10.57 17.26 6.37
CA LEU A 7 -10.28 17.60 4.99
C LEU A 7 -9.03 16.83 4.58
N TRP A 8 -9.23 15.62 4.08
CA TRP A 8 -8.22 14.90 3.33
C TRP A 8 -8.14 15.50 1.92
N ASN A 9 -7.61 16.72 1.89
CA ASN A 9 -7.33 17.51 0.70
C ASN A 9 -6.05 16.97 0.01
N ASP A 10 -6.06 15.70 -0.35
CA ASP A 10 -4.88 14.96 -0.81
C ASP A 10 -4.77 14.78 -2.31
N ALA A 11 -5.39 15.69 -3.04
CA ALA A 11 -5.25 15.77 -4.49
C ALA A 11 -3.97 16.51 -4.94
N LYS A 12 -3.17 17.11 -4.03
CA LYS A 12 -2.03 17.97 -4.45
C LYS A 12 -0.64 17.68 -3.85
N ILE A 13 -0.51 16.83 -2.82
CA ILE A 13 0.80 16.30 -2.39
C ILE A 13 0.79 14.83 -2.78
N GLY A 14 1.54 14.45 -3.82
CA GLY A 14 1.49 13.14 -4.44
C GLY A 14 1.67 11.98 -3.46
N LYS A 15 0.56 11.52 -2.87
CA LYS A 15 0.55 10.41 -1.92
C LYS A 15 1.05 9.18 -2.63
N ARG A 16 2.04 8.54 -2.00
CA ARG A 16 2.70 7.34 -2.49
C ARG A 16 2.66 6.30 -1.40
N CYS A 17 2.38 5.07 -1.80
CA CYS A 17 2.51 3.94 -0.89
C CYS A 17 3.98 3.81 -0.45
N SER A 18 4.25 3.72 0.84
CA SER A 18 5.63 3.54 1.33
C SER A 18 6.26 2.19 0.93
N HIS A 19 5.44 1.20 0.53
CA HIS A 19 5.90 -0.14 0.15
C HIS A 19 6.07 -0.34 -1.36
N CYS A 20 5.07 0.09 -2.12
CA CYS A 20 5.02 -0.11 -3.57
C CYS A 20 5.07 1.20 -4.35
N GLU A 21 5.19 2.35 -3.68
CA GLU A 21 5.28 3.68 -4.31
C GLU A 21 4.12 4.02 -5.27
N SER A 22 3.06 3.20 -5.27
CA SER A 22 1.90 3.42 -6.10
C SER A 22 1.18 4.69 -5.65
N ARG A 23 0.85 5.52 -6.63
CA ARG A 23 0.10 6.77 -6.47
C ARG A 23 -1.40 6.58 -6.73
N SER A 24 -1.77 5.45 -7.34
CA SER A 24 -3.15 5.15 -7.72
C SER A 24 -3.69 4.03 -6.83
N THR A 25 -4.61 4.37 -5.94
CA THR A 25 -5.27 3.40 -5.08
C THR A 25 -6.69 3.85 -4.75
N PRO A 26 -7.68 2.93 -4.71
CA PRO A 26 -9.05 3.29 -4.35
C PRO A 26 -9.17 3.70 -2.87
N GLN A 27 -8.25 3.25 -2.01
CA GLN A 27 -8.29 3.56 -0.59
C GLN A 27 -6.88 3.58 0.00
N TRP A 28 -6.56 4.66 0.71
CA TRP A 28 -5.34 4.76 1.50
C TRP A 28 -5.57 4.18 2.90
N ARG A 29 -4.59 3.42 3.39
CA ARG A 29 -4.60 2.74 4.69
C ARG A 29 -3.41 3.16 5.55
N THR A 30 -3.59 3.14 6.86
CA THR A 30 -2.53 3.37 7.84
C THR A 30 -1.43 2.32 7.67
N GLY A 31 -0.19 2.80 7.70
CA GLY A 31 1.01 1.99 7.64
C GLY A 31 1.95 2.29 8.80
N PRO A 32 3.18 1.75 8.76
CA PRO A 32 4.16 1.91 9.84
C PRO A 32 4.53 3.38 10.07
N LEU A 33 4.53 4.18 9.00
CA LEU A 33 4.90 5.60 9.02
C LEU A 33 3.71 6.53 9.35
N GLY A 34 2.56 5.98 9.74
CA GLY A 34 1.39 6.74 10.15
C GLY A 34 0.17 6.59 9.22
N PRO A 35 -0.86 7.44 9.40
CA PRO A 35 -2.13 7.30 8.72
C PRO A 35 -1.97 7.45 7.21
N LYS A 36 -2.60 6.52 6.48
CA LYS A 36 -2.80 6.59 5.03
C LYS A 36 -1.49 6.75 4.23
N THR A 37 -0.48 5.98 4.64
CA THR A 37 0.85 5.84 4.04
C THR A 37 0.96 4.61 3.13
N LEU A 38 -0.01 3.68 3.19
CA LEU A 38 -0.05 2.48 2.35
C LEU A 38 -1.26 2.51 1.41
N CYS A 39 -1.09 1.93 0.23
CA CYS A 39 -2.20 1.65 -0.67
C CYS A 39 -3.10 0.55 -0.10
N ASN A 40 -4.29 0.37 -0.67
CA ASN A 40 -5.24 -0.64 -0.18
C ASN A 40 -4.62 -2.04 -0.12
N ALA A 41 -3.91 -2.46 -1.17
CA ALA A 41 -3.31 -3.79 -1.25
C ALA A 41 -2.21 -4.00 -0.19
N CYS A 42 -1.27 -3.07 -0.06
CA CYS A 42 -0.19 -3.17 0.91
C CYS A 42 -0.72 -3.01 2.35
N GLY A 43 -1.67 -2.10 2.57
CA GLY A 43 -2.24 -1.83 3.89
C GLY A 43 -3.02 -3.01 4.48
N VAL A 44 -3.81 -3.74 3.68
CA VAL A 44 -4.49 -4.96 4.18
C VAL A 44 -3.49 -6.04 4.61
N ARG A 45 -2.34 -6.14 3.92
CA ARG A 45 -1.29 -7.12 4.21
C ARG A 45 -0.41 -6.70 5.38
N TYR A 46 -0.17 -5.40 5.51
CA TYR A 46 0.53 -4.83 6.66
C TYR A 46 -0.26 -5.08 7.95
N LYS A 47 -1.58 -4.83 7.93
CA LYS A 47 -2.46 -5.09 9.09
C LYS A 47 -2.45 -6.56 9.53
N SER A 48 -2.29 -7.50 8.60
CA SER A 48 -2.20 -8.93 8.91
C SER A 48 -0.79 -9.40 9.26
N GLY A 49 0.21 -8.50 9.29
CA GLY A 49 1.62 -8.86 9.53
C GLY A 49 2.26 -9.68 8.40
N ARG A 50 1.62 -9.75 7.24
CA ARG A 50 2.05 -10.55 6.08
C ARG A 50 2.47 -9.67 4.90
N LEU A 51 2.94 -8.45 5.18
CA LEU A 51 3.53 -7.59 4.16
C LEU A 51 4.98 -8.00 3.94
N PHE A 52 5.21 -8.74 2.87
CA PHE A 52 6.53 -9.22 2.49
C PHE A 52 7.19 -8.28 1.47
N PRO A 53 8.52 -8.03 1.56
CA PRO A 53 9.25 -7.26 0.55
C PRO A 53 9.15 -7.86 -0.85
N GLU A 54 9.02 -9.18 -0.95
CA GLU A 54 8.83 -9.94 -2.17
C GLU A 54 7.43 -9.70 -2.78
N TYR A 55 6.47 -9.18 -2.01
CA TYR A 55 5.14 -8.85 -2.49
C TYR A 55 5.12 -7.43 -3.05
N ARG A 56 4.81 -7.30 -4.34
CA ARG A 56 4.54 -5.99 -4.94
C ARG A 56 3.41 -6.10 -5.97
N PRO A 57 2.35 -5.27 -5.87
CA PRO A 57 1.26 -5.31 -6.85
C PRO A 57 1.76 -5.00 -8.26
N ALA A 58 1.19 -5.61 -9.30
CA ALA A 58 1.58 -5.33 -10.68
C ALA A 58 1.35 -3.87 -11.11
N LYS A 59 0.41 -3.16 -10.48
CA LYS A 59 0.12 -1.73 -10.70
C LYS A 59 1.12 -0.78 -10.01
N SER A 60 2.18 -1.33 -9.43
CA SER A 60 3.23 -0.59 -8.74
C SER A 60 4.27 -0.11 -9.75
N PRO A 61 4.68 1.18 -9.73
CA PRO A 61 5.75 1.67 -10.61
C PRO A 61 7.09 0.97 -10.35
N THR A 62 7.31 0.48 -9.13
CA THR A 62 8.53 -0.22 -8.74
C THR A 62 8.42 -1.75 -8.85
N TYR A 63 7.41 -2.25 -9.54
CA TYR A 63 7.26 -3.68 -9.76
C TYR A 63 8.43 -4.21 -10.61
N ASP A 64 9.05 -5.30 -10.16
CA ASP A 64 10.17 -5.94 -10.84
C ASP A 64 9.84 -7.44 -10.88
N LEU A 65 9.71 -7.99 -12.08
CA LEU A 65 9.33 -9.39 -12.32
C LEU A 65 10.34 -10.38 -11.73
N LYS A 66 11.63 -10.00 -11.62
CA LYS A 66 12.69 -10.88 -11.09
C LYS A 66 12.70 -10.91 -9.56
N LYS A 67 12.26 -9.83 -8.92
CA LYS A 67 12.34 -9.65 -7.46
C LYS A 67 10.99 -9.74 -6.75
N HIS A 68 9.90 -9.46 -7.46
CA HIS A 68 8.59 -9.30 -6.85
C HIS A 68 7.53 -10.18 -7.50
N SER A 69 6.74 -10.83 -6.66
CA SER A 69 5.52 -11.53 -7.08
C SER A 69 4.31 -10.62 -6.88
N ASN A 70 3.49 -10.51 -7.92
CA ASN A 70 2.19 -9.84 -7.88
C ASN A 70 1.14 -10.66 -7.10
N LEU A 71 1.39 -11.95 -6.89
CA LEU A 71 0.52 -12.88 -6.18
C LEU A 71 1.00 -13.13 -4.75
N HIS A 72 0.21 -12.67 -3.78
CA HIS A 72 0.49 -12.90 -2.37
C HIS A 72 0.42 -14.40 -1.99
N LYS A 73 -0.45 -15.17 -2.65
CA LYS A 73 -0.59 -16.62 -2.43
C LYS A 73 0.69 -17.39 -2.76
N GLU A 74 1.44 -16.97 -3.77
CA GLU A 74 2.69 -17.63 -4.14
C GLU A 74 3.79 -17.37 -3.14
N ILE A 75 3.88 -16.15 -2.61
CA ILE A 75 4.85 -15.80 -1.58
C ILE A 75 4.61 -16.60 -0.31
N LEU A 76 3.34 -16.75 0.09
CA LEU A 76 2.96 -17.59 1.22
C LEU A 76 3.21 -19.09 1.00
N ARG A 77 3.27 -19.56 -0.25
CA ARG A 77 3.60 -20.96 -0.55
C ARG A 77 5.12 -21.21 -0.55
N LYS A 78 5.93 -20.17 -0.74
CA LYS A 78 7.40 -20.23 -0.78
C LYS A 78 8.05 -20.04 0.60
N ARG A 79 7.26 -19.83 1.65
CA ARG A 79 7.70 -19.72 3.05
C ARG A 79 6.95 -20.75 3.88
#